data_AF-A0A6A6DKG8-F1
#
_entry.id   AF-A0A6A6DKG8-F1
#
_cell.length_a   1.000
_cell.length_b   1.000
_cell.length_c   1.000
_cell.angle_alpha   90.00
_cell.angle_beta   90.00
_cell.angle_gamma   90.00
#
_symmetry.space_group_name_H-M   'P 1'
#
loop_
_entity.id
_entity.type
_entity.pdbx_description
1 polymer ?
#
loop_
_entity_poly.entity_id
_entity_poly.type
_entity_poly.pdbx_seq_one_letter_code
_entity_poly.pdbx_strand_id
1 'polypeptide(L)'
;MFSSTLILSLSALLAIAVRAKDGSSYIDIRDVLPGGYDVFDNYDVLNVEERDDEDVVYITPRADEDSCDDCFNYSTWPWPADVKAEIAEESSSGTTVKRSNLHTLDESDSSFDLELVDRASGTPGKGNAKKAEACAGVDIGDGKTIDKITFFSYAYPQNEGLMTQYKSEVFDFEKWDDPVSAGYYNIKDVKELKVTVNGAPKNRKVSVEHILEWQLLKKFIESDKSKGKDSICAHVKKFFTTKVAIDTKWSVKDDNGKGAAKDVPVKKDEEQGIDWVAHQYPGVKSESPFTYEFVHLNNDVNGLKKTLWAGNKITPDLNGNEEVKKNSETMDWHLENKWYDKKKFASVQKYKENQGKCKAIKKLRDVVGMYEYHRDKRVSEIIIAQYTRIATAFQYLENEVLPKIEFKNDKGAKIEFKSMNLKDKWLGWMKANFDSNIKRSEAWLNTWGPRVKATKTSKRETALDLFRRASGKVMCGKETDASRLKKRIELVAEAYGKIGKWENPLKDLDVDMPDVEEDKDVTPDDPEDVEMEDAF
;
A
#
# COMPACT_ATOMS: atom_id res chain seq x y z
N MET A 1 25.34 49.94 -52.28
CA MET A 1 26.50 49.20 -52.84
C MET A 1 26.47 47.79 -52.29
N PHE A 2 26.70 46.85 -53.20
CA PHE A 2 26.74 45.39 -53.08
C PHE A 2 27.36 44.86 -51.77
N SER A 3 26.68 43.96 -51.05
CA SER A 3 26.64 42.50 -51.26
C SER A 3 27.98 41.82 -50.96
N SER A 4 27.99 40.95 -49.94
CA SER A 4 28.61 39.62 -50.04
C SER A 4 28.20 38.78 -48.83
N THR A 5 27.09 38.10 -49.02
CA THR A 5 26.73 36.83 -48.40
C THR A 5 27.82 35.79 -48.70
N LEU A 6 28.32 35.07 -47.69
CA LEU A 6 28.94 33.77 -47.89
C LEU A 6 28.06 32.70 -47.24
N ILE A 7 27.22 32.10 -48.07
CA ILE A 7 26.56 30.83 -47.79
C ILE A 7 27.56 29.74 -48.17
N LEU A 8 27.90 28.87 -47.22
CA LEU A 8 28.41 27.54 -47.49
C LEU A 8 27.39 26.55 -46.91
N SER A 9 26.50 26.10 -47.78
CA SER A 9 25.69 24.90 -47.55
C SER A 9 26.46 23.70 -48.11
N LEU A 10 26.64 22.65 -47.31
CA LEU A 10 26.53 21.29 -47.81
C LEU A 10 26.11 20.35 -46.68
N SER A 11 25.20 19.46 -47.06
CA SER A 11 24.33 18.66 -46.21
C SER A 11 24.96 17.37 -45.68
N ALA A 12 24.34 16.86 -44.61
CA ALA A 12 24.23 15.45 -44.19
C ALA A 12 25.45 14.75 -43.60
N LEU A 13 25.37 14.39 -42.31
CA LEU A 13 25.32 12.98 -41.88
C LEU A 13 25.04 12.84 -40.38
N LEU A 14 24.37 11.74 -40.08
CA LEU A 14 24.03 11.16 -38.78
C LEU A 14 25.18 11.14 -37.75
N ALA A 15 24.71 11.07 -36.49
CA ALA A 15 25.25 10.30 -35.36
C ALA A 15 25.89 11.11 -34.22
N ILE A 16 25.27 10.93 -33.06
CA ILE A 16 25.74 11.22 -31.72
C ILE A 16 27.17 10.67 -31.53
N ALA A 17 28.12 11.53 -31.11
CA ALA A 17 29.25 11.19 -30.24
C ALA A 17 30.15 12.42 -30.02
N VAL A 18 30.27 12.89 -28.78
CA VAL A 18 31.45 13.65 -28.35
C VAL A 18 32.54 12.62 -28.05
N ARG A 19 33.68 12.74 -28.75
CA ARG A 19 34.81 11.81 -28.71
C ARG A 19 35.94 12.47 -27.93
N ALA A 20 36.34 11.91 -26.79
CA ALA A 20 37.64 12.20 -26.21
C ALA A 20 38.75 11.76 -27.19
N LYS A 21 39.84 12.52 -27.24
CA LYS A 21 40.89 12.43 -28.28
C LYS A 21 41.66 11.10 -28.28
N ASP A 22 41.43 10.23 -27.30
CA ASP A 22 42.09 8.95 -27.07
C ASP A 22 41.09 7.80 -26.79
N GLY A 23 39.85 7.93 -27.25
CA GLY A 23 38.97 6.79 -27.57
C GLY A 23 38.69 5.75 -26.48
N SER A 24 38.93 6.04 -25.20
CA SER A 24 38.79 5.04 -24.14
C SER A 24 38.34 5.57 -22.78
N SER A 25 37.26 6.36 -22.73
CA SER A 25 36.45 6.52 -21.50
C SER A 25 35.22 7.39 -21.76
N TYR A 26 34.05 6.94 -21.27
CA TYR A 26 32.96 7.84 -20.91
C TYR A 26 33.37 8.52 -19.61
N ILE A 27 33.25 9.85 -19.51
CA ILE A 27 33.36 10.51 -18.20
C ILE A 27 32.11 10.10 -17.44
N ASP A 28 32.30 9.21 -16.49
CA ASP A 28 31.27 8.88 -15.53
C ASP A 28 31.26 10.01 -14.48
N ILE A 29 30.08 10.42 -14.01
CA ILE A 29 29.97 11.43 -12.95
C ILE A 29 30.77 11.01 -11.69
N ARG A 30 31.07 9.71 -11.59
CA ARG A 30 31.98 9.05 -10.63
C ARG A 30 33.42 9.57 -10.66
N ASP A 31 33.91 10.12 -11.77
CA ASP A 31 35.33 10.48 -11.97
C ASP A 31 35.65 11.94 -11.65
N VAL A 32 34.63 12.77 -11.41
CA VAL A 32 34.78 14.24 -11.28
C VAL A 32 34.57 14.74 -9.85
N LEU A 33 34.06 13.91 -8.92
CA LEU A 33 33.64 14.35 -7.58
C LEU A 33 34.26 13.53 -6.43
N PRO A 34 35.02 14.15 -5.51
CA PRO A 34 35.58 13.47 -4.35
C PRO A 34 34.49 13.24 -3.28
N GLY A 35 33.93 12.03 -3.19
CA GLY A 35 33.00 11.68 -2.11
C GLY A 35 32.08 10.47 -2.33
N GLY A 36 31.95 9.94 -3.55
CA GLY A 36 30.99 8.85 -3.85
C GLY A 36 29.52 9.31 -3.88
N TYR A 37 28.62 8.44 -4.35
CA TYR A 37 27.19 8.73 -4.56
C TYR A 37 26.45 9.16 -3.27
N ASP A 38 26.92 8.68 -2.12
CA ASP A 38 26.24 8.80 -0.82
C ASP A 38 26.00 10.25 -0.37
N VAL A 39 26.82 11.21 -0.84
CA VAL A 39 26.66 12.64 -0.48
C VAL A 39 25.45 13.28 -1.16
N PHE A 40 24.97 12.70 -2.27
CA PHE A 40 23.91 13.25 -3.12
C PHE A 40 22.63 12.42 -3.16
N ASP A 41 22.54 11.31 -2.43
CA ASP A 41 21.31 10.50 -2.31
C ASP A 41 20.12 11.31 -1.78
N ASN A 42 20.42 12.39 -1.04
CA ASN A 42 19.44 13.33 -0.52
C ASN A 42 19.21 14.53 -1.44
N TYR A 43 19.56 14.46 -2.73
CA TYR A 43 19.37 15.57 -3.67
C TYR A 43 18.69 15.09 -4.98
N ASP A 44 17.84 15.94 -5.55
CA ASP A 44 17.28 15.78 -6.89
C ASP A 44 18.03 16.70 -7.87
N VAL A 45 18.45 16.14 -9.01
CA VAL A 45 19.01 16.93 -10.12
C VAL A 45 17.87 17.68 -10.80
N LEU A 46 17.94 19.01 -10.78
CA LEU A 46 16.96 19.91 -11.35
C LEU A 46 17.27 20.25 -12.81
N ASN A 47 18.55 20.48 -13.12
CA ASN A 47 19.00 20.91 -14.43
C ASN A 47 20.50 20.58 -14.61
N VAL A 48 20.93 20.41 -15.85
CA VAL A 48 22.34 20.28 -16.23
C VAL A 48 22.57 21.20 -17.42
N GLU A 49 23.50 22.16 -17.27
CA GLU A 49 23.91 23.07 -18.34
C GLU A 49 25.37 22.81 -18.70
N GLU A 50 25.67 22.67 -19.98
CA GLU A 50 27.06 22.73 -20.46
C GLU A 50 27.42 24.20 -20.66
N ARG A 51 28.46 24.69 -19.97
CA ARG A 51 28.98 26.05 -20.13
C ARG A 51 30.45 26.00 -20.52
N ASP A 52 30.70 26.18 -21.82
CA ASP A 52 32.04 26.29 -22.43
C ASP A 52 33.07 25.24 -21.96
N ASP A 53 33.69 25.41 -20.79
CA ASP A 53 34.68 24.51 -20.18
C ASP A 53 34.20 23.76 -18.92
N GLU A 54 32.96 23.96 -18.45
CA GLU A 54 32.41 23.31 -17.25
C GLU A 54 30.94 22.88 -17.41
N ASP A 55 30.61 21.71 -16.87
CA ASP A 55 29.23 21.26 -16.71
C ASP A 55 28.69 21.73 -15.37
N VAL A 56 27.62 22.53 -15.39
CA VAL A 56 26.97 23.04 -14.18
C VAL A 56 25.74 22.18 -13.88
N VAL A 57 25.81 21.40 -12.80
CA VAL A 57 24.71 20.56 -12.32
C VAL A 57 23.97 21.29 -11.19
N TYR A 58 22.71 21.61 -11.42
CA TYR A 58 21.84 22.20 -10.41
C TYR A 58 21.14 21.10 -9.64
N ILE A 59 21.43 20.98 -8.36
CA ILE A 59 20.81 19.99 -7.46
C ILE A 59 19.99 20.70 -6.38
N THR A 60 18.92 20.06 -5.90
CA THR A 60 18.16 20.52 -4.73
C THR A 60 18.07 19.42 -3.69
N PRO A 61 18.22 19.72 -2.39
CA PRO A 61 18.03 18.71 -1.37
C PRO A 61 16.58 18.21 -1.38
N ARG A 62 16.41 16.90 -1.39
CA ARG A 62 15.16 16.20 -1.09
C ARG A 62 14.70 16.64 0.30
N ALA A 63 13.38 16.64 0.50
CA ALA A 63 12.84 16.90 1.83
C ALA A 63 13.30 15.77 2.77
N ASP A 64 14.10 16.10 3.78
CA ASP A 64 14.54 15.15 4.79
C ASP A 64 13.35 14.40 5.38
N GLU A 65 13.44 13.07 5.45
CA GLU A 65 12.40 12.18 5.98
C GLU A 65 11.96 12.55 7.40
N ASP A 66 12.83 13.19 8.19
CA ASP A 66 12.54 13.58 9.57
C ASP A 66 11.83 14.96 9.72
N SER A 67 11.55 15.70 8.64
CA SER A 67 11.07 17.09 8.74
C SER A 67 9.61 17.33 8.33
N CYS A 68 8.98 16.42 7.58
CA CYS A 68 7.56 16.54 7.25
C CYS A 68 6.85 15.20 6.98
N ASP A 69 6.44 14.50 8.04
CA ASP A 69 5.67 13.25 7.95
C ASP A 69 4.27 13.34 7.30
N ASP A 70 3.84 14.56 6.94
CA ASP A 70 2.55 14.88 6.32
C ASP A 70 2.73 15.65 4.99
N CYS A 71 3.97 15.98 4.62
CA CYS A 71 4.37 16.43 3.29
C CYS A 71 5.54 15.58 2.80
N PHE A 72 5.22 14.40 2.27
CA PHE A 72 6.18 13.67 1.47
C PHE A 72 6.03 14.03 -0.01
N ASN A 73 7.10 14.63 -0.53
CA ASN A 73 7.65 14.47 -1.89
C ASN A 73 6.94 15.06 -3.10
N TYR A 74 6.23 16.18 -2.93
CA TYR A 74 6.15 17.16 -4.01
C TYR A 74 6.79 18.45 -3.58
N SER A 75 8.02 18.69 -4.07
CA SER A 75 8.64 20.00 -4.01
C SER A 75 7.65 21.05 -4.55
N THR A 76 7.18 21.93 -3.66
CA THR A 76 6.23 23.01 -3.94
C THR A 76 6.96 24.35 -4.12
N TRP A 77 8.13 24.39 -4.77
CA TRP A 77 8.74 25.68 -5.03
C TRP A 77 7.96 26.45 -6.09
N PRO A 78 7.44 27.66 -5.80
CA PRO A 78 7.06 28.58 -6.85
C PRO A 78 8.32 29.17 -7.46
N TRP A 79 8.49 29.03 -8.77
CA TRP A 79 9.45 29.82 -9.52
C TRP A 79 9.09 31.32 -9.42
N PRO A 80 10.07 32.21 -9.20
CA PRO A 80 9.91 33.65 -9.41
C PRO A 80 9.30 33.96 -10.79
N ALA A 81 8.54 35.05 -10.90
CA ALA A 81 7.76 35.34 -12.12
C ALA A 81 8.63 35.57 -13.36
N ASP A 82 9.85 36.04 -13.15
CA ASP A 82 10.95 36.19 -14.11
C ASP A 82 11.44 34.82 -14.63
N VAL A 83 11.68 33.86 -13.74
CA VAL A 83 12.10 32.50 -14.13
C VAL A 83 10.98 31.73 -14.86
N LYS A 84 9.72 32.03 -14.55
CA LYS A 84 8.57 31.48 -15.30
C LYS A 84 8.46 32.01 -16.72
N ALA A 85 8.94 33.22 -16.97
CA ALA A 85 8.93 33.82 -18.30
C ALA A 85 10.01 33.19 -19.19
N GLU A 86 11.20 32.92 -18.66
CA GLU A 86 12.28 32.23 -19.37
C GLU A 86 11.93 30.77 -19.69
N ILE A 87 11.40 30.02 -18.72
CA ILE A 87 11.02 28.60 -18.93
C ILE A 87 9.90 28.45 -19.99
N ALA A 88 8.96 29.39 -20.05
CA ALA A 88 7.88 29.37 -21.03
C ALA A 88 8.39 29.61 -22.47
N GLU A 89 9.54 30.27 -22.62
CA GLU A 89 10.20 30.50 -23.91
C GLU A 89 10.99 29.25 -24.38
N GLU A 90 11.59 28.52 -23.43
CA GLU A 90 12.43 27.35 -23.69
C GLU A 90 11.68 26.00 -23.79
N SER A 91 10.47 25.90 -23.22
CA SER A 91 9.65 24.67 -23.23
C SER A 91 9.11 24.27 -24.62
N SER A 92 9.50 24.98 -25.67
CA SER A 92 9.12 24.70 -27.06
C SER A 92 9.99 23.63 -27.74
N SER A 93 11.06 23.14 -27.11
CA SER A 93 12.03 22.18 -27.68
C SER A 93 12.04 20.83 -26.95
N GLY A 94 11.02 20.00 -27.21
CA GLY A 94 10.86 18.72 -26.50
C GLY A 94 12.00 17.71 -26.70
N THR A 95 12.45 17.06 -25.61
CA THR A 95 13.16 15.75 -25.61
C THR A 95 12.98 15.04 -24.25
N THR A 96 12.89 13.70 -24.25
CA THR A 96 12.54 12.84 -23.10
C THR A 96 13.71 11.93 -22.71
N VAL A 97 13.98 11.73 -21.42
CA VAL A 97 15.06 10.87 -20.88
C VAL A 97 14.53 9.71 -20.02
N LYS A 98 15.16 8.53 -20.13
CA LYS A 98 14.83 7.26 -19.44
C LYS A 98 15.72 7.02 -18.21
N ARG A 99 15.19 6.37 -17.16
CA ARG A 99 15.88 5.96 -15.92
C ARG A 99 16.25 4.47 -15.89
N SER A 100 17.34 4.12 -15.19
CA SER A 100 17.80 2.74 -14.89
C SER A 100 18.17 2.54 -13.41
N ASN A 101 18.24 1.27 -13.00
CA ASN A 101 18.00 0.69 -11.66
C ASN A 101 19.12 0.77 -10.60
N LEU A 102 18.71 0.58 -9.34
CA LEU A 102 19.48 0.59 -8.07
C LEU A 102 19.70 -0.84 -7.52
N HIS A 103 20.80 -1.06 -6.80
CA HIS A 103 21.13 -2.29 -6.04
C HIS A 103 21.07 -2.07 -4.52
N THR A 104 20.79 -3.18 -3.83
CA THR A 104 20.38 -3.45 -2.44
C THR A 104 21.46 -3.37 -1.36
N LEU A 105 21.07 -3.01 -0.11
CA LEU A 105 21.83 -3.26 1.12
C LEU A 105 20.98 -3.97 2.20
N ASP A 106 21.60 -5.05 2.65
CA ASP A 106 21.56 -5.91 3.85
C ASP A 106 20.29 -6.21 4.66
N GLU A 107 20.13 -7.52 4.88
CA GLU A 107 18.99 -8.27 5.37
C GLU A 107 19.24 -8.73 6.81
N SER A 108 18.47 -8.22 7.77
CA SER A 108 18.02 -9.03 8.90
C SER A 108 16.83 -8.35 9.57
N ASP A 109 15.68 -9.01 9.52
CA ASP A 109 14.38 -8.65 10.11
C ASP A 109 13.56 -7.50 9.50
N SER A 110 13.98 -6.87 8.40
CA SER A 110 13.26 -5.76 7.74
C SER A 110 12.47 -6.11 6.48
N SER A 111 12.13 -7.40 6.25
CA SER A 111 11.35 -7.80 5.05
C SER A 111 9.98 -7.12 4.93
N PHE A 112 9.51 -6.47 6.00
CA PHE A 112 8.22 -5.78 6.06
C PHE A 112 8.24 -4.30 5.61
N ASP A 113 9.36 -3.59 5.78
CA ASP A 113 9.45 -2.15 5.50
C ASP A 113 10.03 -1.83 4.11
N LEU A 114 10.89 -2.69 3.57
CA LEU A 114 11.39 -2.58 2.19
C LEU A 114 10.27 -2.61 1.13
N GLU A 115 9.15 -3.26 1.42
CA GLU A 115 8.01 -3.41 0.51
C GLU A 115 7.24 -2.08 0.28
N LEU A 116 7.30 -1.14 1.24
CA LEU A 116 6.67 0.18 1.15
C LEU A 116 7.56 1.19 0.43
N VAL A 117 8.89 1.08 0.60
CA VAL A 117 9.87 1.96 -0.03
C VAL A 117 9.97 1.69 -1.55
N ASP A 118 9.97 0.42 -1.97
CA ASP A 118 9.92 0.06 -3.40
C ASP A 118 8.63 0.52 -4.09
N ARG A 119 7.50 0.55 -3.36
CA ARG A 119 6.21 1.02 -3.87
C ARG A 119 6.08 2.55 -3.89
N ALA A 120 6.75 3.25 -2.97
CA ALA A 120 6.72 4.71 -2.88
C ALA A 120 7.71 5.40 -3.82
N SER A 121 8.81 4.73 -4.21
CA SER A 121 9.86 5.30 -5.09
C SER A 121 9.42 5.50 -6.55
N GLY A 122 8.24 5.01 -6.94
CA GLY A 122 7.74 5.14 -8.32
C GLY A 122 8.59 4.39 -9.35
N THR A 123 9.52 3.54 -8.91
CA THR A 123 10.33 2.72 -9.80
C THR A 123 9.47 1.55 -10.28
N PRO A 124 9.27 1.37 -11.60
CA PRO A 124 8.42 0.32 -12.15
C PRO A 124 9.12 -1.04 -12.07
N GLY A 125 9.30 -1.56 -10.86
CA GLY A 125 9.64 -2.96 -10.66
C GLY A 125 8.51 -3.81 -11.24
N LYS A 126 8.85 -4.84 -12.02
CA LYS A 126 7.87 -5.90 -12.30
C LYS A 126 7.50 -6.49 -10.95
N GLY A 127 6.22 -6.43 -10.57
CA GLY A 127 5.77 -7.09 -9.35
C GLY A 127 5.91 -8.59 -9.56
N ASN A 128 7.01 -9.18 -9.11
CA ASN A 128 7.22 -10.62 -9.23
C ASN A 128 6.09 -11.38 -8.53
N ALA A 129 5.83 -12.61 -8.97
CA ALA A 129 5.00 -13.56 -8.25
C ALA A 129 5.41 -13.56 -6.77
N LYS A 130 4.46 -13.33 -5.87
CA LYS A 130 4.77 -13.31 -4.43
C LYS A 130 4.75 -14.74 -3.90
N LYS A 131 5.76 -15.07 -3.11
CA LYS A 131 5.86 -16.34 -2.40
C LYS A 131 5.31 -16.17 -0.99
N ALA A 132 4.38 -17.03 -0.58
CA ALA A 132 4.03 -17.20 0.82
C ALA A 132 4.60 -18.50 1.36
N GLU A 133 5.01 -18.45 2.63
CA GLU A 133 5.35 -19.62 3.41
C GLU A 133 4.41 -19.71 4.62
N ALA A 134 3.82 -20.88 4.84
CA ALA A 134 2.83 -21.13 5.89
C ALA A 134 3.14 -22.41 6.66
N CYS A 135 2.60 -22.50 7.88
CA CYS A 135 2.52 -23.74 8.67
C CYS A 135 3.86 -24.36 9.08
N ALA A 136 4.95 -23.59 9.10
CA ALA A 136 6.22 -24.08 9.62
C ALA A 136 6.08 -24.53 11.09
N GLY A 137 6.64 -25.70 11.42
CA GLY A 137 6.70 -26.26 12.77
C GLY A 137 5.42 -26.94 13.28
N VAL A 138 4.39 -27.11 12.45
CA VAL A 138 3.16 -27.81 12.87
C VAL A 138 3.41 -29.30 13.03
N ASP A 139 3.14 -29.85 14.21
CA ASP A 139 3.19 -31.30 14.45
C ASP A 139 2.05 -32.00 13.69
N ILE A 140 2.42 -32.95 12.82
CA ILE A 140 1.50 -33.76 12.02
C ILE A 140 1.43 -35.22 12.50
N GLY A 141 1.96 -35.51 13.69
CA GLY A 141 2.03 -36.83 14.29
C GLY A 141 3.35 -37.54 14.01
N ASP A 142 3.58 -38.64 14.73
CA ASP A 142 4.78 -39.49 14.62
C ASP A 142 6.12 -38.74 14.82
N GLY A 143 6.09 -37.65 15.60
CA GLY A 143 7.26 -36.79 15.84
C GLY A 143 7.70 -35.98 14.61
N LYS A 144 6.82 -35.80 13.62
CA LYS A 144 7.11 -35.03 12.40
C LYS A 144 6.44 -33.67 12.45
N THR A 145 7.18 -32.67 11.99
CA THR A 145 6.66 -31.33 11.79
C THR A 145 6.62 -30.96 10.31
N ILE A 146 5.71 -30.09 9.93
CA ILE A 146 5.72 -29.46 8.61
C ILE A 146 6.92 -28.52 8.53
N ASP A 147 7.84 -28.73 7.58
CA ASP A 147 8.93 -27.78 7.31
C ASP A 147 8.35 -26.42 6.90
N LYS A 148 7.52 -26.43 5.84
CA LYS A 148 6.66 -25.34 5.39
C LYS A 148 5.75 -25.81 4.24
N ILE A 149 4.69 -25.05 4.01
CA ILE A 149 3.90 -25.02 2.78
C ILE A 149 4.31 -23.77 2.02
N THR A 150 4.64 -23.90 0.74
CA THR A 150 4.93 -22.77 -0.13
C THR A 150 3.86 -22.70 -1.20
N PHE A 151 3.39 -21.48 -1.49
CA PHE A 151 2.52 -21.24 -2.62
C PHE A 151 2.77 -19.84 -3.19
N PHE A 152 2.38 -19.65 -4.45
CA PHE A 152 2.68 -18.46 -5.22
C PHE A 152 1.42 -17.71 -5.63
N SER A 153 1.46 -16.38 -5.53
CA SER A 153 0.51 -15.53 -6.24
C SER A 153 1.01 -15.29 -7.66
N TYR A 154 0.09 -14.91 -8.56
CA TYR A 154 0.52 -14.29 -9.81
C TYR A 154 1.27 -12.98 -9.59
N ALA A 155 2.03 -12.58 -10.59
CA ALA A 155 2.65 -11.27 -10.67
C ALA A 155 1.59 -10.15 -10.68
N TYR A 156 1.98 -8.98 -10.17
CA TYR A 156 1.12 -7.79 -10.17
C TYR A 156 1.30 -7.03 -11.49
N PRO A 157 0.24 -6.44 -12.07
CA PRO A 157 0.40 -5.51 -13.18
C PRO A 157 1.12 -4.24 -12.69
N GLN A 158 1.88 -3.62 -13.60
CA GLN A 158 2.45 -2.30 -13.36
C GLN A 158 1.35 -1.22 -13.42
N ASN A 159 1.50 -0.12 -12.68
CA ASN A 159 0.55 1.00 -12.66
C ASN A 159 0.15 1.47 -14.06
N GLU A 160 1.14 1.66 -14.96
CA GLU A 160 0.91 2.11 -16.34
C GLU A 160 0.13 1.08 -17.17
N GLY A 161 0.48 -0.21 -17.01
CA GLY A 161 -0.21 -1.32 -17.68
C GLY A 161 -1.67 -1.42 -17.24
N LEU A 162 -1.95 -1.20 -15.95
CA LEU A 162 -3.31 -1.25 -15.43
C LEU A 162 -4.17 -0.10 -15.97
N MET A 163 -3.63 1.13 -16.01
CA MET A 163 -4.39 2.28 -16.52
C MET A 163 -4.68 2.23 -18.02
N THR A 164 -3.65 1.93 -18.81
CA THR A 164 -3.77 1.97 -20.27
C THR A 164 -4.68 0.85 -20.79
N GLN A 165 -4.65 -0.31 -20.15
CA GLN A 165 -5.39 -1.49 -20.60
C GLN A 165 -6.79 -1.59 -19.99
N TYR A 166 -6.98 -1.14 -18.74
CA TYR A 166 -8.22 -1.40 -18.00
C TYR A 166 -8.92 -0.14 -17.48
N LYS A 167 -8.37 1.06 -17.71
CA LYS A 167 -8.94 2.32 -17.17
C LYS A 167 -9.32 2.15 -15.70
N SER A 168 -8.45 1.50 -14.93
CA SER A 168 -8.74 1.11 -13.55
C SER A 168 -9.13 2.31 -12.72
N GLU A 169 -10.03 2.08 -11.77
CA GLU A 169 -10.44 3.09 -10.81
C GLU A 169 -9.24 3.52 -9.96
N VAL A 170 -9.22 4.81 -9.63
CA VAL A 170 -8.18 5.44 -8.84
C VAL A 170 -8.82 6.00 -7.59
N PHE A 171 -8.76 5.25 -6.49
CA PHE A 171 -9.30 5.67 -5.20
C PHE A 171 -8.28 6.56 -4.48
N ASP A 172 -8.56 7.85 -4.47
CA ASP A 172 -7.73 8.86 -3.79
C ASP A 172 -8.60 10.00 -3.25
N PHE A 173 -8.01 10.86 -2.42
CA PHE A 173 -8.67 12.08 -1.95
C PHE A 173 -8.81 13.06 -3.12
N GLU A 174 -9.99 13.68 -3.25
CA GLU A 174 -10.32 14.58 -4.36
C GLU A 174 -9.32 15.73 -4.48
N LYS A 175 -8.98 16.33 -3.34
CA LYS A 175 -7.97 17.38 -3.21
C LYS A 175 -6.90 16.94 -2.23
N TRP A 176 -5.94 16.16 -2.71
CA TRP A 176 -4.93 15.52 -1.87
C TRP A 176 -3.96 16.50 -1.17
N ASP A 177 -3.85 17.75 -1.63
CA ASP A 177 -2.90 18.77 -1.16
C ASP A 177 -3.54 19.99 -0.46
N ASP A 178 -4.87 20.04 -0.37
CA ASP A 178 -5.61 21.18 0.18
C ASP A 178 -6.36 20.81 1.47
N PRO A 179 -5.66 20.72 2.64
CA PRO A 179 -6.25 20.28 3.89
C PRO A 179 -7.33 21.22 4.44
N VAL A 180 -7.53 22.41 3.87
CA VAL A 180 -8.61 23.33 4.25
C VAL A 180 -9.84 23.21 3.34
N SER A 181 -9.83 22.22 2.43
CA SER A 181 -10.97 21.88 1.57
C SER A 181 -11.64 20.58 2.00
N ALA A 182 -12.95 20.49 1.77
CA ALA A 182 -13.69 19.24 2.03
C ALA A 182 -13.18 18.06 1.20
N GLY A 183 -12.72 18.32 -0.04
CA GLY A 183 -12.21 17.29 -0.94
C GLY A 183 -10.96 16.55 -0.42
N TYR A 184 -10.19 17.16 0.49
CA TYR A 184 -9.06 16.49 1.14
C TYR A 184 -9.48 15.36 2.07
N TYR A 185 -10.74 15.33 2.51
CA TYR A 185 -11.25 14.35 3.46
C TYR A 185 -12.20 13.33 2.83
N ASN A 186 -12.42 13.42 1.52
CA ASN A 186 -13.35 12.57 0.79
C ASN A 186 -12.57 11.71 -0.22
N ILE A 187 -12.40 10.43 0.09
CA ILE A 187 -11.86 9.46 -0.88
C ILE A 187 -12.94 9.13 -1.91
N LYS A 188 -12.55 9.01 -3.18
CA LYS A 188 -13.43 8.58 -4.28
C LYS A 188 -12.61 8.08 -5.45
N ASP A 189 -13.27 7.47 -6.44
CA ASP A 189 -12.67 7.28 -7.76
C ASP A 189 -12.45 8.64 -8.44
N VAL A 190 -11.19 9.06 -8.52
CA VAL A 190 -10.76 10.31 -9.16
C VAL A 190 -10.39 10.12 -10.63
N LYS A 191 -10.42 8.89 -11.16
CA LYS A 191 -10.19 8.51 -12.58
C LYS A 191 -8.85 8.90 -13.21
N GLU A 192 -8.03 9.67 -12.52
CA GLU A 192 -6.79 10.23 -13.03
C GLU A 192 -5.63 9.85 -12.12
N LEU A 193 -4.59 9.22 -12.69
CA LEU A 193 -3.33 8.98 -11.98
C LEU A 193 -2.47 10.23 -11.85
N LYS A 194 -2.76 11.28 -12.60
CA LYS A 194 -1.98 12.51 -12.61
C LYS A 194 -2.83 13.67 -12.14
N VAL A 195 -2.20 14.60 -11.46
CA VAL A 195 -2.76 15.87 -11.00
C VAL A 195 -1.88 17.00 -11.48
N THR A 196 -2.48 18.07 -11.98
CA THR A 196 -1.74 19.27 -12.36
C THR A 196 -1.38 20.05 -11.11
N VAL A 197 -0.08 20.15 -10.81
CA VAL A 197 0.46 20.95 -9.70
C VAL A 197 1.33 22.03 -10.32
N ASN A 198 0.94 23.30 -10.13
CA ASN A 198 1.65 24.46 -10.71
C ASN A 198 1.85 24.37 -12.24
N GLY A 199 0.85 23.87 -12.96
CA GLY A 199 0.90 23.71 -14.42
C GLY A 199 1.65 22.45 -14.89
N ALA A 200 2.30 21.70 -14.00
CA ALA A 200 3.01 20.47 -14.34
C ALA A 200 2.22 19.23 -13.89
N PRO A 201 2.10 18.18 -14.73
CA PRO A 201 1.46 16.94 -14.33
C PRO A 201 2.36 16.17 -13.35
N LYS A 202 1.82 15.82 -12.19
CA LYS A 202 2.46 14.99 -11.17
C LYS A 202 1.65 13.73 -10.93
N ASN A 203 2.31 12.60 -10.64
CA ASN A 203 1.59 11.36 -10.34
C ASN A 203 0.85 11.47 -9.00
N ARG A 204 -0.20 10.70 -8.78
CA ARG A 204 -0.78 10.52 -7.45
C ARG A 204 0.05 9.49 -6.69
N LYS A 205 0.08 9.60 -5.36
CA LYS A 205 0.74 8.62 -4.47
C LYS A 205 -0.20 7.43 -4.24
N VAL A 206 -0.42 6.68 -5.32
CA VAL A 206 -1.31 5.51 -5.37
C VAL A 206 -0.52 4.28 -5.82
N SER A 207 -0.96 3.11 -5.38
CA SER A 207 -0.37 1.83 -5.79
C SER A 207 -1.46 0.92 -6.34
N VAL A 208 -1.11 0.10 -7.34
CA VAL A 208 -1.91 -1.07 -7.72
C VAL A 208 -2.09 -1.96 -6.51
N GLU A 209 -3.34 -2.31 -6.22
CA GLU A 209 -3.71 -3.01 -5.01
C GLU A 209 -4.72 -4.13 -5.26
N HIS A 210 -4.52 -5.24 -4.55
CA HIS A 210 -5.51 -6.30 -4.45
C HIS A 210 -6.67 -5.84 -3.58
N ILE A 211 -7.90 -5.89 -4.07
CA ILE A 211 -9.05 -5.56 -3.22
C ILE A 211 -9.17 -6.53 -2.03
N LEU A 212 -9.16 -7.85 -2.29
CA LEU A 212 -8.99 -8.86 -1.25
C LEU A 212 -7.51 -9.20 -1.11
N GLU A 213 -6.99 -8.97 0.09
CA GLU A 213 -5.60 -9.21 0.45
C GLU A 213 -5.19 -10.69 0.32
N TRP A 214 -4.21 -10.98 -0.54
CA TRP A 214 -3.80 -12.36 -0.83
C TRP A 214 -3.26 -13.12 0.40
N GLN A 215 -2.68 -12.42 1.38
CA GLN A 215 -2.22 -12.99 2.65
C GLN A 215 -3.37 -13.60 3.49
N LEU A 216 -4.63 -13.28 3.19
CA LEU A 216 -5.77 -13.91 3.86
C LEU A 216 -5.82 -15.41 3.61
N LEU A 217 -5.35 -15.88 2.45
CA LEU A 217 -5.25 -17.33 2.20
C LEU A 217 -4.26 -17.99 3.16
N LYS A 218 -3.08 -17.39 3.37
CA LYS A 218 -2.10 -17.88 4.36
C LYS A 218 -2.73 -17.98 5.75
N LYS A 219 -3.38 -16.90 6.19
CA LYS A 219 -4.01 -16.82 7.51
C LYS A 219 -5.12 -17.83 7.69
N PHE A 220 -5.92 -18.07 6.66
CA PHE A 220 -6.93 -19.12 6.68
C PHE A 220 -6.31 -20.50 6.88
N ILE A 221 -5.26 -20.83 6.12
CA ILE A 221 -4.56 -22.12 6.24
C ILE A 221 -3.97 -22.29 7.64
N GLU A 222 -3.50 -21.21 8.26
CA GLU A 222 -2.93 -21.18 9.61
C GLU A 222 -3.98 -20.99 10.72
N SER A 223 -5.27 -20.84 10.39
CA SER A 223 -6.31 -20.42 11.35
C SER A 223 -6.56 -21.44 12.46
N ASP A 224 -6.33 -22.73 12.19
CA ASP A 224 -6.48 -23.82 13.15
C ASP A 224 -5.16 -24.58 13.38
N LYS A 225 -4.02 -23.88 13.23
CA LYS A 225 -2.67 -24.43 13.40
C LYS A 225 -2.48 -25.22 14.70
N SER A 226 -3.15 -24.80 15.78
CA SER A 226 -3.12 -25.45 17.10
C SER A 226 -3.70 -26.88 17.09
N LYS A 227 -4.51 -27.25 16.09
CA LYS A 227 -5.08 -28.60 15.96
C LYS A 227 -4.08 -29.64 15.41
N GLY A 228 -2.84 -29.24 15.13
CA GLY A 228 -1.77 -30.16 14.73
C GLY A 228 -2.15 -30.98 13.50
N LYS A 229 -2.13 -32.31 13.62
CA LYS A 229 -2.48 -33.25 12.53
C LYS A 229 -3.90 -33.09 11.96
N ASP A 230 -4.83 -32.51 12.73
CA ASP A 230 -6.23 -32.33 12.35
C ASP A 230 -6.51 -30.89 11.83
N SER A 231 -5.45 -30.07 11.69
CA SER A 231 -5.52 -28.71 11.16
C SER A 231 -5.64 -28.66 9.63
N ILE A 232 -6.11 -27.51 9.12
CA ILE A 232 -6.04 -27.15 7.71
C ILE A 232 -4.59 -27.17 7.22
N CYS A 233 -3.63 -26.72 8.04
CA CYS A 233 -2.20 -26.81 7.75
C CYS A 233 -1.78 -28.25 7.38
N ALA A 234 -2.09 -29.23 8.23
CA ALA A 234 -1.76 -30.62 7.99
C ALA A 234 -2.44 -31.16 6.73
N HIS A 235 -3.71 -30.81 6.51
CA HIS A 235 -4.47 -31.23 5.35
C HIS A 235 -3.93 -30.67 4.03
N VAL A 236 -3.66 -29.36 3.98
CA VAL A 236 -3.10 -28.69 2.81
C VAL A 236 -1.71 -29.24 2.49
N LYS A 237 -0.85 -29.42 3.50
CA LYS A 237 0.48 -30.02 3.31
C LYS A 237 0.39 -31.43 2.75
N LYS A 238 -0.60 -32.20 3.19
CA LYS A 238 -0.74 -33.61 2.81
C LYS A 238 -1.31 -33.80 1.41
N PHE A 239 -2.27 -32.98 1.00
CA PHE A 239 -3.03 -33.22 -0.23
C PHE A 239 -2.87 -32.11 -1.28
N PHE A 240 -2.75 -30.85 -0.88
CA PHE A 240 -2.78 -29.70 -1.80
C PHE A 240 -1.40 -29.29 -2.33
N THR A 241 -0.30 -29.74 -1.73
CA THR A 241 1.05 -29.53 -2.30
C THR A 241 1.37 -30.51 -3.43
N THR A 242 0.48 -31.46 -3.70
CA THR A 242 0.57 -32.38 -4.83
C THR A 242 0.20 -31.65 -6.11
N LYS A 243 0.94 -31.96 -7.16
CA LYS A 243 0.70 -31.45 -8.49
C LYS A 243 -0.49 -32.17 -9.15
N VAL A 244 -1.41 -31.41 -9.72
CA VAL A 244 -2.68 -31.90 -10.26
C VAL A 244 -2.97 -31.27 -11.63
N ALA A 245 -3.71 -31.98 -12.47
CA ALA A 245 -4.26 -31.43 -13.69
C ALA A 245 -5.52 -30.61 -13.36
N ILE A 246 -5.61 -29.41 -13.92
CA ILE A 246 -6.76 -28.51 -13.78
C ILE A 246 -7.46 -28.43 -15.13
N ASP A 247 -8.73 -28.83 -15.19
CA ASP A 247 -9.60 -28.64 -16.36
C ASP A 247 -10.96 -28.17 -15.88
N THR A 248 -11.11 -26.85 -15.75
CA THR A 248 -12.36 -26.22 -15.28
C THR A 248 -12.68 -24.99 -16.12
N LYS A 249 -13.80 -24.33 -15.82
CA LYS A 249 -14.18 -23.05 -16.42
C LYS A 249 -14.46 -22.03 -15.33
N TRP A 250 -14.05 -20.79 -15.57
CA TRP A 250 -14.41 -19.67 -14.70
C TRP A 250 -15.35 -18.71 -15.42
N SER A 251 -16.40 -18.28 -14.72
CA SER A 251 -17.24 -17.18 -15.16
C SER A 251 -16.54 -15.85 -14.85
N VAL A 252 -16.00 -15.21 -15.88
CA VAL A 252 -15.23 -13.96 -15.80
C VAL A 252 -16.05 -12.82 -16.41
N LYS A 253 -16.17 -11.68 -15.73
CA LYS A 253 -16.79 -10.49 -16.35
C LYS A 253 -15.81 -9.90 -17.38
N ASP A 254 -16.33 -9.37 -18.48
CA ASP A 254 -15.50 -8.75 -19.53
C ASP A 254 -14.76 -7.47 -19.07
N ASP A 255 -13.97 -6.86 -19.97
CA ASP A 255 -13.06 -5.74 -19.70
C ASP A 255 -13.69 -4.67 -18.78
N ASN A 256 -13.13 -4.56 -17.58
CA ASN A 256 -13.51 -3.63 -16.48
C ASN A 256 -14.68 -4.11 -15.61
N GLY A 257 -15.05 -5.39 -15.73
CA GLY A 257 -16.08 -6.05 -14.93
C GLY A 257 -17.47 -5.47 -15.06
N LYS A 258 -17.78 -4.85 -16.22
CA LYS A 258 -19.02 -4.10 -16.49
C LYS A 258 -19.99 -4.79 -17.45
N GLY A 259 -19.54 -5.77 -18.23
CA GLY A 259 -20.40 -6.53 -19.14
C GLY A 259 -20.70 -7.93 -18.65
N ALA A 260 -21.28 -8.72 -19.56
CA ALA A 260 -21.77 -10.05 -19.25
C ALA A 260 -20.60 -10.98 -18.88
N ALA A 261 -20.84 -11.83 -17.88
CA ALA A 261 -19.88 -12.86 -17.54
C ALA A 261 -19.77 -13.89 -18.66
N LYS A 262 -18.55 -14.34 -18.93
CA LYS A 262 -18.20 -15.34 -19.94
C LYS A 262 -17.40 -16.45 -19.30
N ASP A 263 -17.69 -17.68 -19.68
CA ASP A 263 -16.90 -18.82 -19.25
C ASP A 263 -15.56 -18.86 -19.98
N VAL A 264 -14.47 -18.74 -19.22
CA VAL A 264 -13.10 -18.88 -19.70
C VAL A 264 -12.61 -20.26 -19.26
N PRO A 265 -12.25 -21.16 -20.20
CA PRO A 265 -11.66 -22.43 -19.84
C PRO A 265 -10.29 -22.21 -19.21
N VAL A 266 -10.04 -22.90 -18.10
CA VAL A 266 -8.72 -22.96 -17.48
C VAL A 266 -8.21 -24.38 -17.52
N LYS A 267 -7.20 -24.57 -18.36
CA LYS A 267 -6.50 -25.83 -18.54
C LYS A 267 -5.05 -25.67 -18.13
N LYS A 268 -4.61 -26.50 -17.19
CA LYS A 268 -3.19 -26.63 -16.82
C LYS A 268 -2.89 -28.10 -16.66
N ASP A 269 -1.86 -28.56 -17.38
CA ASP A 269 -1.44 -29.96 -17.35
C ASP A 269 -0.94 -30.37 -15.97
N GLU A 270 -0.28 -29.45 -15.26
CA GLU A 270 0.27 -29.71 -13.94
C GLU A 270 0.45 -28.42 -13.10
N GLU A 271 -0.20 -28.34 -11.94
CA GLU A 271 -0.06 -27.25 -10.96
C GLU A 271 -0.25 -27.78 -9.53
N GLN A 272 0.44 -27.24 -8.52
CA GLN A 272 0.12 -27.62 -7.13
C GLN A 272 -1.31 -27.19 -6.81
N GLY A 273 -2.09 -28.06 -6.16
CA GLY A 273 -3.46 -27.72 -5.79
C GLY A 273 -3.55 -26.41 -5.00
N ILE A 274 -2.59 -26.13 -4.11
CA ILE A 274 -2.56 -24.87 -3.36
C ILE A 274 -2.23 -23.65 -4.22
N ASP A 275 -1.33 -23.78 -5.20
CA ASP A 275 -1.04 -22.70 -6.16
C ASP A 275 -2.30 -22.40 -6.99
N TRP A 276 -3.05 -23.42 -7.39
CA TRP A 276 -4.32 -23.22 -8.08
C TRP A 276 -5.31 -22.38 -7.25
N VAL A 277 -5.40 -22.62 -5.94
CA VAL A 277 -6.24 -21.78 -5.04
C VAL A 277 -5.69 -20.35 -4.96
N ALA A 278 -4.38 -20.17 -4.82
CA ALA A 278 -3.75 -18.85 -4.76
C ALA A 278 -3.89 -18.06 -6.07
N HIS A 279 -3.94 -18.74 -7.21
CA HIS A 279 -4.16 -18.15 -8.54
C HIS A 279 -5.59 -17.67 -8.78
N GLN A 280 -6.49 -17.83 -7.80
CA GLN A 280 -7.80 -17.18 -7.82
C GLN A 280 -7.75 -15.71 -7.42
N TYR A 281 -6.64 -15.23 -6.85
CA TYR A 281 -6.38 -13.79 -6.76
C TYR A 281 -6.01 -13.22 -8.14
N PRO A 282 -6.33 -11.96 -8.44
CA PRO A 282 -6.01 -11.38 -9.74
C PRO A 282 -4.49 -11.23 -9.90
N GLY A 283 -4.04 -11.28 -11.15
CA GLY A 283 -2.64 -11.14 -11.55
C GLY A 283 -2.48 -10.44 -12.90
N VAL A 284 -1.28 -10.46 -13.46
CA VAL A 284 -1.00 -9.95 -14.82
C VAL A 284 -1.85 -10.67 -15.88
N LYS A 285 -2.20 -9.97 -16.96
CA LYS A 285 -3.11 -10.45 -18.02
C LYS A 285 -2.70 -11.77 -18.65
N SER A 286 -1.38 -11.98 -18.80
CA SER A 286 -0.84 -13.20 -19.41
C SER A 286 -1.10 -14.45 -18.57
N GLU A 287 -1.38 -14.28 -17.28
CA GLU A 287 -1.48 -15.38 -16.30
C GLU A 287 -2.86 -15.45 -15.64
N SER A 288 -3.55 -14.32 -15.53
CA SER A 288 -4.82 -14.20 -14.81
C SER A 288 -5.89 -13.54 -15.68
N PRO A 289 -7.10 -14.13 -15.78
CA PRO A 289 -8.21 -13.48 -16.47
C PRO A 289 -8.87 -12.37 -15.62
N PHE A 290 -8.45 -12.19 -14.36
CA PHE A 290 -9.07 -11.30 -13.38
C PHE A 290 -8.33 -9.96 -13.21
N THR A 291 -7.43 -9.58 -14.13
CA THR A 291 -6.60 -8.36 -13.99
C THR A 291 -7.42 -7.08 -13.80
N TYR A 292 -8.67 -7.03 -14.29
CA TYR A 292 -9.56 -5.88 -14.11
C TYR A 292 -10.07 -5.69 -12.66
N GLU A 293 -9.78 -6.64 -11.76
CA GLU A 293 -10.15 -6.59 -10.34
C GLU A 293 -9.10 -5.86 -9.48
N PHE A 294 -8.01 -5.38 -10.08
CA PHE A 294 -7.08 -4.45 -9.42
C PHE A 294 -7.62 -3.01 -9.48
N VAL A 295 -7.27 -2.24 -8.46
CA VAL A 295 -7.51 -0.79 -8.41
C VAL A 295 -6.23 -0.06 -8.04
N HIS A 296 -6.18 1.24 -8.29
CA HIS A 296 -5.19 2.10 -7.66
C HIS A 296 -5.76 2.65 -6.36
N LEU A 297 -5.06 2.49 -5.25
CA LEU A 297 -5.47 3.01 -3.95
C LEU A 297 -4.39 3.94 -3.39
N ASN A 298 -4.81 5.04 -2.77
CA ASN A 298 -3.93 5.93 -2.01
C ASN A 298 -3.04 5.12 -1.06
N ASN A 299 -1.72 5.35 -1.09
CA ASN A 299 -0.75 4.50 -0.39
C ASN A 299 -0.97 4.45 1.12
N ASP A 300 -1.38 5.56 1.74
CA ASP A 300 -1.56 5.63 3.18
C ASP A 300 -2.82 4.85 3.60
N VAL A 301 -3.89 5.00 2.82
CA VAL A 301 -5.13 4.21 2.97
C VAL A 301 -4.86 2.72 2.72
N ASN A 302 -4.01 2.40 1.74
CA ASN A 302 -3.61 1.03 1.45
C ASN A 302 -2.80 0.39 2.61
N GLY A 303 -1.87 1.15 3.20
CA GLY A 303 -1.14 0.70 4.39
C GLY A 303 -2.05 0.39 5.58
N LEU A 304 -3.06 1.23 5.82
CA LEU A 304 -4.08 0.97 6.84
C LEU A 304 -4.94 -0.26 6.51
N LYS A 305 -5.36 -0.41 5.25
CA LYS A 305 -6.07 -1.59 4.77
C LYS A 305 -5.25 -2.87 5.05
N LYS A 306 -3.98 -2.92 4.62
CA LYS A 306 -3.07 -4.04 4.88
C LYS A 306 -2.98 -4.35 6.38
N THR A 307 -2.87 -3.32 7.22
CA THR A 307 -2.81 -3.44 8.69
C THR A 307 -4.10 -4.03 9.27
N LEU A 308 -5.25 -3.54 8.81
CA LEU A 308 -6.56 -4.01 9.24
C LEU A 308 -6.76 -5.49 8.91
N TRP A 309 -6.52 -5.88 7.65
CA TRP A 309 -6.61 -7.26 7.18
C TRP A 309 -5.55 -8.18 7.80
N ALA A 310 -4.42 -7.63 8.21
CA ALA A 310 -3.42 -8.33 9.02
C ALA A 310 -3.91 -8.62 10.45
N GLY A 311 -5.10 -8.16 10.85
CA GLY A 311 -5.62 -8.41 12.20
C GLY A 311 -5.01 -7.47 13.25
N ASN A 312 -4.17 -6.52 12.82
CA ASN A 312 -3.44 -5.65 13.70
C ASN A 312 -4.31 -4.46 14.15
N LYS A 313 -3.85 -3.78 15.20
CA LYS A 313 -4.40 -2.49 15.64
C LYS A 313 -4.13 -1.43 14.57
N ILE A 314 -5.11 -0.59 14.28
CA ILE A 314 -5.02 0.50 13.28
C ILE A 314 -3.95 1.53 13.69
N THR A 315 -3.83 1.77 15.00
CA THR A 315 -2.74 2.56 15.58
C THR A 315 -2.22 1.85 16.83
N PRO A 316 -0.94 2.02 17.18
CA PRO A 316 -0.43 1.57 18.48
C PRO A 316 -1.20 2.22 19.63
N ASP A 317 -1.35 1.48 20.73
CA ASP A 317 -1.86 2.02 21.99
C ASP A 317 -0.75 2.74 22.73
N LEU A 318 -1.15 3.70 23.57
CA LEU A 318 -0.23 4.31 24.51
C LEU A 318 0.18 3.27 25.55
N ASN A 319 1.45 2.90 25.56
CA ASN A 319 2.00 2.02 26.58
C ASN A 319 2.88 2.85 27.53
N GLY A 320 2.42 3.02 28.77
CA GLY A 320 3.08 3.85 29.78
C GLY A 320 4.53 3.43 30.10
N ASN A 321 4.91 2.18 29.79
CA ASN A 321 6.21 1.60 30.10
C ASN A 321 7.11 1.41 28.87
N GLU A 322 6.63 1.66 27.65
CA GLU A 322 7.42 1.48 26.42
C GLU A 322 8.34 2.66 26.08
N GLU A 323 9.35 2.38 25.25
CA GLU A 323 10.23 3.37 24.64
C GLU A 323 9.41 4.53 24.07
N VAL A 324 9.75 5.75 24.50
CA VAL A 324 9.21 7.04 24.07
C VAL A 324 8.99 7.13 22.54
N LYS A 325 9.81 6.41 21.78
CA LYS A 325 9.70 6.22 20.33
C LYS A 325 8.38 5.58 19.90
N LYS A 326 7.98 4.44 20.47
CA LYS A 326 6.73 3.73 20.10
C LYS A 326 5.50 4.57 20.42
N ASN A 327 5.52 5.22 21.59
CA ASN A 327 4.45 6.12 22.00
C ASN A 327 4.27 7.32 21.07
N SER A 328 5.34 7.74 20.37
CA SER A 328 5.28 8.88 19.43
C SER A 328 4.40 8.65 18.20
N GLU A 329 3.98 7.41 17.94
CA GLU A 329 3.10 7.06 16.83
C GLU A 329 1.61 6.99 17.24
N THR A 330 1.31 7.09 18.53
CA THR A 330 -0.03 6.92 19.09
C THR A 330 -0.93 8.12 18.82
N MET A 331 -2.26 7.91 18.79
CA MET A 331 -3.22 9.01 18.64
C MET A 331 -3.19 9.98 19.82
N ASP A 332 -3.03 9.50 21.06
CA ASP A 332 -2.96 10.36 22.24
C ASP A 332 -1.77 11.34 22.16
N TRP A 333 -0.59 10.85 21.78
CA TRP A 333 0.59 11.72 21.60
C TRP A 333 0.40 12.79 20.55
N HIS A 334 -0.18 12.39 19.42
CA HIS A 334 -0.51 13.31 18.34
C HIS A 334 -1.50 14.38 18.80
N LEU A 335 -2.58 14.01 19.51
CA LEU A 335 -3.58 14.94 20.03
C LEU A 335 -2.99 15.92 21.07
N GLU A 336 -2.06 15.43 21.90
CA GLU A 336 -1.31 16.26 22.86
C GLU A 336 -0.21 17.11 22.22
N ASN A 337 -0.03 16.96 20.91
CA ASN A 337 0.97 17.66 20.11
C ASN A 337 2.41 17.38 20.58
N LYS A 338 2.67 16.15 21.00
CA LYS A 338 3.98 15.65 21.45
C LYS A 338 4.78 15.05 20.29
N TRP A 339 6.10 15.03 20.42
CA TRP A 339 7.01 14.28 19.56
C TRP A 339 8.23 13.78 20.30
N TYR A 340 8.87 12.78 19.70
CA TYR A 340 10.11 12.19 20.19
C TYR A 340 11.31 12.76 19.43
N ASP A 341 12.19 13.46 20.16
CA ASP A 341 13.45 13.95 19.61
C ASP A 341 14.51 12.84 19.65
N LYS A 342 14.66 12.13 18.51
CA LYS A 342 15.66 11.07 18.34
C LYS A 342 17.07 11.55 18.71
N LYS A 343 17.41 12.83 18.47
CA LYS A 343 18.76 13.38 18.75
C LYS A 343 19.01 13.61 20.23
N LYS A 344 17.95 13.76 21.03
CA LYS A 344 18.03 13.99 22.48
C LYS A 344 17.74 12.76 23.32
N PHE A 345 17.49 11.60 22.68
CA PHE A 345 17.43 10.25 23.28
C PHE A 345 16.68 10.11 24.63
N ALA A 346 15.71 10.98 24.94
CA ALA A 346 14.93 10.91 26.19
C ALA A 346 13.83 11.98 26.32
N SER A 347 13.96 13.15 25.68
CA SER A 347 13.03 14.25 25.98
C SER A 347 11.77 14.21 25.12
N VAL A 348 10.61 14.05 25.76
CA VAL A 348 9.30 14.38 25.16
C VAL A 348 9.26 15.87 24.90
N GLN A 349 9.12 16.26 23.65
CA GLN A 349 8.97 17.67 23.26
C GLN A 349 7.53 17.91 22.81
N LYS A 350 7.07 19.16 22.95
CA LYS A 350 5.82 19.60 22.34
C LYS A 350 6.15 20.39 21.08
N TYR A 351 5.45 20.05 20.02
CA TYR A 351 5.46 20.82 18.79
C TYR A 351 4.94 22.24 19.05
N LYS A 352 5.60 23.26 18.50
CA LYS A 352 5.10 24.64 18.57
C LYS A 352 4.02 24.90 17.52
N GLU A 353 4.06 24.17 16.40
CA GLU A 353 3.30 24.46 15.18
C GLU A 353 2.18 23.42 14.93
N ASN A 354 1.63 22.84 16.01
CA ASN A 354 0.54 21.86 15.97
C ASN A 354 0.79 20.60 15.11
N GLN A 355 2.04 20.20 14.87
CA GLN A 355 2.31 19.07 13.97
C GLN A 355 1.69 17.74 14.42
N GLY A 356 1.69 17.45 15.73
CA GLY A 356 1.04 16.26 16.25
C GLY A 356 -0.46 16.27 15.97
N LYS A 357 -1.12 17.43 16.10
CA LYS A 357 -2.56 17.54 15.81
C LYS A 357 -2.86 17.38 14.32
N CYS A 358 -2.00 17.91 13.44
CA CYS A 358 -2.09 17.66 12.01
C CYS A 358 -1.96 16.15 11.71
N LYS A 359 -1.01 15.46 12.34
CA LYS A 359 -0.87 13.99 12.23
C LYS A 359 -2.13 13.26 12.70
N ALA A 360 -2.72 13.65 13.84
CA ALA A 360 -3.97 13.05 14.32
C ALA A 360 -5.13 13.24 13.33
N ILE A 361 -5.27 14.45 12.76
CA ILE A 361 -6.29 14.77 11.75
C ILE A 361 -6.08 13.92 10.50
N LYS A 362 -4.85 13.79 10.02
CA LYS A 362 -4.53 12.93 8.88
C LYS A 362 -4.83 11.46 9.17
N LYS A 363 -4.42 10.94 10.32
CA LYS A 363 -4.72 9.54 10.70
C LYS A 363 -6.23 9.28 10.70
N LEU A 364 -7.02 10.19 11.27
CA LEU A 364 -8.49 10.07 11.23
C LEU A 364 -9.02 10.12 9.78
N ARG A 365 -8.51 11.04 8.95
CA ARG A 365 -8.84 11.09 7.52
C ARG A 365 -8.55 9.76 6.82
N ASP A 366 -7.37 9.20 7.04
CA ASP A 366 -6.92 7.98 6.36
C ASP A 366 -7.77 6.77 6.76
N VAL A 367 -8.17 6.67 8.04
CA VAL A 367 -9.10 5.63 8.50
C VAL A 367 -10.51 5.83 7.95
N VAL A 368 -11.00 7.07 7.90
CA VAL A 368 -12.27 7.41 7.22
C VAL A 368 -12.20 7.01 5.74
N GLY A 369 -11.10 7.32 5.06
CA GLY A 369 -10.87 6.93 3.67
C GLY A 369 -10.84 5.42 3.47
N MET A 370 -10.17 4.68 4.36
CA MET A 370 -10.17 3.21 4.35
C MET A 370 -11.59 2.65 4.54
N TYR A 371 -12.37 3.23 5.44
CA TYR A 371 -13.74 2.82 5.72
C TYR A 371 -14.67 3.07 4.51
N GLU A 372 -14.63 4.28 3.94
CA GLU A 372 -15.38 4.63 2.72
C GLU A 372 -14.97 3.78 1.51
N TYR A 373 -13.68 3.48 1.36
CA TYR A 373 -13.19 2.62 0.29
C TYR A 373 -13.85 1.23 0.31
N HIS A 374 -13.96 0.60 1.47
CA HIS A 374 -14.61 -0.72 1.57
C HIS A 374 -16.14 -0.65 1.45
N ARG A 375 -16.75 0.52 1.64
CA ARG A 375 -18.17 0.78 1.37
C ARG A 375 -18.47 1.00 -0.10
N ASP A 376 -17.45 1.25 -0.92
CA ASP A 376 -17.63 1.41 -2.35
C ASP A 376 -18.26 0.13 -2.94
N LYS A 377 -19.31 0.33 -3.73
CA LYS A 377 -20.10 -0.77 -4.30
C LYS A 377 -19.23 -1.67 -5.18
N ARG A 378 -18.36 -1.07 -5.99
CA ARG A 378 -17.51 -1.82 -6.92
C ARG A 378 -16.45 -2.61 -6.15
N VAL A 379 -15.87 -2.02 -5.11
CA VAL A 379 -14.95 -2.72 -4.20
C VAL A 379 -15.65 -3.93 -3.57
N SER A 380 -16.86 -3.74 -3.02
CA SER A 380 -17.66 -4.82 -2.44
C SER A 380 -17.98 -5.95 -3.42
N GLU A 381 -18.36 -5.62 -4.66
CA GLU A 381 -18.62 -6.62 -5.71
C GLU A 381 -17.37 -7.45 -6.03
N ILE A 382 -16.19 -6.84 -6.07
CA ILE A 382 -14.93 -7.53 -6.33
C ILE A 382 -14.54 -8.43 -5.14
N ILE A 383 -14.73 -7.95 -3.90
CA ILE A 383 -14.53 -8.77 -2.69
C ILE A 383 -15.37 -10.05 -2.79
N ILE A 384 -16.66 -9.93 -3.08
CA ILE A 384 -17.58 -11.08 -3.21
C ILE A 384 -17.09 -12.06 -4.30
N ALA A 385 -16.66 -11.54 -5.45
CA ALA A 385 -16.16 -12.36 -6.55
C ALA A 385 -14.90 -13.14 -6.17
N GLN A 386 -13.91 -12.48 -5.55
CA GLN A 386 -12.65 -13.09 -5.10
C GLN A 386 -12.90 -14.13 -4.01
N TYR A 387 -13.69 -13.77 -3.00
CA TYR A 387 -14.14 -14.63 -1.91
C TYR A 387 -14.78 -15.93 -2.42
N THR A 388 -15.75 -15.82 -3.32
CA THR A 388 -16.52 -16.96 -3.83
C THR A 388 -15.67 -17.86 -4.74
N ARG A 389 -14.80 -17.25 -5.55
CA ARG A 389 -13.93 -17.97 -6.48
C ARG A 389 -12.87 -18.82 -5.76
N ILE A 390 -12.27 -18.30 -4.69
CA ILE A 390 -11.35 -19.07 -3.83
C ILE A 390 -12.08 -20.26 -3.19
N ALA A 391 -13.29 -20.03 -2.65
CA ALA A 391 -14.11 -21.09 -2.07
C ALA A 391 -14.44 -22.19 -3.09
N THR A 392 -14.77 -21.79 -4.31
CA THR A 392 -15.08 -22.71 -5.41
C THR A 392 -13.85 -23.50 -5.85
N ALA A 393 -12.65 -22.90 -5.83
CA ALA A 393 -11.41 -23.62 -6.12
C ALA A 393 -11.11 -24.70 -5.07
N PHE A 394 -11.32 -24.40 -3.79
CA PHE A 394 -11.26 -25.42 -2.73
C PHE A 394 -12.25 -26.57 -2.99
N GLN A 395 -13.51 -26.23 -3.26
CA GLN A 395 -14.55 -27.24 -3.53
C GLN A 395 -14.19 -28.14 -4.73
N TYR A 396 -13.73 -27.54 -5.83
CA TYR A 396 -13.33 -28.26 -7.03
C TYR A 396 -12.18 -29.23 -6.73
N LEU A 397 -11.16 -28.79 -5.99
CA LEU A 397 -10.05 -29.66 -5.62
C LEU A 397 -10.51 -30.81 -4.73
N GLU A 398 -11.30 -30.55 -3.69
CA GLU A 398 -11.74 -31.59 -2.76
C GLU A 398 -12.77 -32.57 -3.36
N ASN A 399 -13.62 -32.12 -4.28
CA ASN A 399 -14.71 -32.97 -4.80
C ASN A 399 -14.33 -33.66 -6.11
N GLU A 400 -13.57 -32.99 -6.98
CA GLU A 400 -13.35 -33.46 -8.36
C GLU A 400 -11.93 -33.90 -8.65
N VAL A 401 -10.92 -33.36 -7.96
CA VAL A 401 -9.52 -33.60 -8.32
C VAL A 401 -8.85 -34.57 -7.36
N LEU A 402 -8.74 -34.19 -6.09
CA LEU A 402 -7.99 -34.93 -5.07
C LEU A 402 -8.54 -36.35 -4.82
N PRO A 403 -9.87 -36.62 -4.81
CA PRO A 403 -10.38 -37.98 -4.64
C PRO A 403 -9.94 -38.98 -5.71
N LYS A 404 -9.53 -38.49 -6.89
CA LYS A 404 -9.10 -39.32 -8.02
C LYS A 404 -7.60 -39.66 -7.96
N ILE A 405 -6.88 -39.13 -6.97
CA ILE A 405 -5.43 -39.31 -6.80
C ILE A 405 -5.14 -40.36 -5.73
N GLU A 406 -4.20 -41.26 -6.00
CA GLU A 406 -3.70 -42.19 -4.99
C GLU A 406 -2.58 -41.53 -4.17
N PHE A 407 -2.88 -41.19 -2.92
CA PHE A 407 -1.88 -40.70 -1.97
C PHE A 407 -1.20 -41.84 -1.23
N LYS A 408 0.09 -41.67 -0.91
CA LYS A 408 0.87 -42.63 -0.12
C LYS A 408 1.58 -41.90 1.00
N ASN A 409 1.72 -42.54 2.16
CA ASN A 409 2.57 -42.04 3.23
C ASN A 409 4.04 -42.38 2.96
N ASP A 410 4.95 -41.92 3.83
CA ASP A 410 6.39 -42.17 3.70
C ASP A 410 6.77 -43.66 3.75
N LYS A 411 5.88 -44.53 4.24
CA LYS A 411 6.04 -45.99 4.24
C LYS A 411 5.46 -46.64 2.97
N GLY A 412 5.02 -45.84 2.00
CA GLY A 412 4.38 -46.29 0.76
C GLY A 412 2.95 -46.81 0.92
N ALA A 413 2.37 -46.75 2.13
CA ALA A 413 1.01 -47.21 2.37
C ALA A 413 0.00 -46.21 1.82
N LYS A 414 -1.04 -46.71 1.15
CA LYS A 414 -2.11 -45.90 0.59
C LYS A 414 -2.83 -45.11 1.68
N ILE A 415 -3.06 -43.84 1.42
CA ILE A 415 -3.86 -42.95 2.25
C ILE A 415 -5.12 -42.58 1.48
N GLU A 416 -6.26 -42.74 2.12
CA GLU A 416 -7.53 -42.24 1.60
C GLU A 416 -7.63 -40.71 1.77
N PHE A 417 -8.02 -40.01 0.70
CA PHE A 417 -8.37 -38.59 0.77
C PHE A 417 -9.72 -38.44 1.48
N LYS A 418 -9.79 -37.53 2.45
CA LYS A 418 -11.03 -37.14 3.12
C LYS A 418 -11.15 -35.63 3.09
N SER A 419 -12.21 -35.12 2.47
CA SER A 419 -12.50 -33.68 2.41
C SER A 419 -12.62 -33.10 3.83
N MET A 420 -12.15 -31.87 4.00
CA MET A 420 -12.35 -31.04 5.20
C MET A 420 -13.40 -29.95 4.99
N ASN A 421 -14.12 -30.00 3.87
CA ASN A 421 -15.09 -29.00 3.46
C ASN A 421 -14.48 -27.58 3.51
N LEU A 422 -13.31 -27.43 2.87
CA LEU A 422 -12.52 -26.20 2.92
C LEU A 422 -13.26 -25.01 2.29
N LYS A 423 -14.22 -25.27 1.40
CA LYS A 423 -15.15 -24.25 0.90
C LYS A 423 -15.87 -23.58 2.08
N ASP A 424 -16.64 -24.33 2.86
CA ASP A 424 -17.49 -23.74 3.89
C ASP A 424 -16.65 -23.18 5.03
N LYS A 425 -15.52 -23.81 5.36
CA LYS A 425 -14.55 -23.26 6.31
C LYS A 425 -14.00 -21.91 5.87
N TRP A 426 -13.59 -21.78 4.60
CA TRP A 426 -13.13 -20.50 4.05
C TRP A 426 -14.25 -19.45 4.08
N LEU A 427 -15.45 -19.84 3.65
CA LEU A 427 -16.60 -18.95 3.57
C LEU A 427 -16.96 -18.39 4.96
N GLY A 428 -17.04 -19.26 5.98
CA GLY A 428 -17.31 -18.87 7.37
C GLY A 428 -16.20 -18.04 7.98
N TRP A 429 -14.93 -18.46 7.83
CA TRP A 429 -13.78 -17.74 8.36
C TRP A 429 -13.69 -16.32 7.80
N MET A 430 -13.87 -16.16 6.49
CA MET A 430 -13.84 -14.84 5.84
C MET A 430 -14.98 -13.93 6.28
N LYS A 431 -16.21 -14.45 6.48
CA LYS A 431 -17.33 -13.66 7.03
C LYS A 431 -16.99 -13.12 8.42
N ALA A 432 -16.50 -13.99 9.32
CA ALA A 432 -16.12 -13.62 10.69
C ALA A 432 -14.95 -12.62 10.71
N ASN A 433 -13.92 -12.84 9.87
CA ASN A 433 -12.79 -11.93 9.75
C ASN A 433 -13.21 -10.54 9.23
N PHE A 434 -14.17 -10.49 8.30
CA PHE A 434 -14.74 -9.25 7.78
C PHE A 434 -15.50 -8.49 8.89
N ASP A 435 -16.38 -9.17 9.62
CA ASP A 435 -17.12 -8.59 10.75
C ASP A 435 -16.17 -8.06 11.84
N SER A 436 -15.11 -8.81 12.15
CA SER A 436 -14.08 -8.36 13.08
C SER A 436 -13.39 -7.07 12.61
N ASN A 437 -13.08 -6.96 11.32
CA ASN A 437 -12.44 -5.77 10.76
C ASN A 437 -13.37 -4.55 10.74
N ILE A 438 -14.66 -4.74 10.46
CA ILE A 438 -15.68 -3.68 10.60
C ILE A 438 -15.72 -3.22 12.06
N LYS A 439 -15.93 -4.14 13.01
CA LYS A 439 -15.99 -3.82 14.45
C LYS A 439 -14.75 -3.07 14.94
N ARG A 440 -13.55 -3.51 14.54
CA ARG A 440 -12.29 -2.85 14.92
C ARG A 440 -12.20 -1.43 14.37
N SER A 441 -12.61 -1.23 13.12
CA SER A 441 -12.61 0.09 12.48
C SER A 441 -13.62 1.04 13.14
N GLU A 442 -14.82 0.55 13.42
CA GLU A 442 -15.87 1.32 14.11
C GLU A 442 -15.48 1.67 15.54
N ALA A 443 -14.92 0.73 16.30
CA ALA A 443 -14.41 0.99 17.65
C ALA A 443 -13.31 2.05 17.64
N TRP A 444 -12.38 1.98 16.69
CA TRP A 444 -11.32 2.98 16.52
C TRP A 444 -11.91 4.36 16.19
N LEU A 445 -12.82 4.44 15.20
CA LEU A 445 -13.45 5.69 14.78
C LEU A 445 -14.30 6.32 15.90
N ASN A 446 -15.04 5.51 16.65
CA ASN A 446 -15.85 5.96 17.79
C ASN A 446 -14.99 6.45 18.96
N THR A 447 -13.78 5.91 19.12
CA THR A 447 -12.82 6.38 20.13
C THR A 447 -12.19 7.71 19.72
N TRP A 448 -11.69 7.80 18.48
CA TRP A 448 -10.81 8.89 18.07
C TRP A 448 -11.52 10.04 17.37
N GLY A 449 -12.62 9.79 16.64
CA GLY A 449 -13.42 10.82 15.99
C GLY A 449 -13.87 11.93 16.96
N PRO A 450 -14.54 11.59 18.07
CA PRO A 450 -14.91 12.56 19.10
C PRO A 450 -13.72 13.28 19.74
N ARG A 451 -12.59 12.58 19.99
CA ARG A 451 -11.38 13.18 20.59
C ARG A 451 -10.71 14.19 19.66
N VAL A 452 -10.61 13.90 18.36
CA VAL A 452 -10.13 14.85 17.35
C VAL A 452 -11.05 16.08 17.29
N LYS A 453 -12.38 15.87 17.27
CA LYS A 453 -13.36 16.98 17.29
C LYS A 453 -13.24 17.87 18.54
N ALA A 454 -12.92 17.27 19.69
CA ALA A 454 -12.74 17.99 20.96
C ALA A 454 -11.35 18.66 21.09
N THR A 455 -10.46 18.48 20.12
CA THR A 455 -9.09 18.99 20.20
C THR A 455 -9.09 20.52 20.21
N LYS A 456 -8.58 21.10 21.30
CA LYS A 456 -8.42 22.56 21.42
C LYS A 456 -7.32 23.04 20.47
N THR A 457 -7.57 24.11 19.74
CA THR A 457 -6.49 24.87 19.08
C THR A 457 -5.60 25.44 20.18
N SER A 458 -4.27 25.30 20.07
CA SER A 458 -3.36 25.94 21.03
C SER A 458 -3.56 27.47 21.04
N LYS A 459 -3.28 28.11 22.18
CA LYS A 459 -3.42 29.57 22.32
C LYS A 459 -2.55 30.30 21.29
N ARG A 460 -3.15 31.37 20.74
CA ARG A 460 -2.58 32.37 19.84
C ARG A 460 -1.10 32.69 20.17
N GLU A 461 -0.22 32.56 19.19
CA GLU A 461 1.09 33.22 19.22
C GLU A 461 0.89 34.74 19.32
N THR A 462 1.76 35.41 20.07
CA THR A 462 1.68 36.84 20.36
C THR A 462 1.78 37.70 19.10
N ALA A 463 1.28 38.94 19.14
CA ALA A 463 1.28 39.90 18.03
C ALA A 463 2.66 40.16 17.38
N LEU A 464 3.76 39.76 18.02
CA LEU A 464 5.12 39.82 17.48
C LEU A 464 5.43 38.73 16.43
N ASP A 465 4.76 37.58 16.45
CA ASP A 465 4.94 36.52 15.44
C ASP A 465 4.14 36.78 14.14
N LEU A 466 3.16 37.69 14.21
CA LEU A 466 2.38 38.17 13.06
C LEU A 466 3.21 38.97 12.05
N PHE A 467 4.32 39.59 12.47
CA PHE A 467 5.19 40.36 11.59
C PHE A 467 6.19 39.51 10.81
N ARG A 468 6.29 38.20 11.09
CA ARG A 468 7.27 37.31 10.43
C ARG A 468 6.72 36.57 9.21
N ARG A 469 5.49 36.84 8.76
CA ARG A 469 4.85 36.08 7.66
C ARG A 469 4.42 36.96 6.49
N ALA A 470 5.38 37.23 5.61
CA ALA A 470 5.11 37.66 4.24
C ALA A 470 5.58 36.63 3.18
N SER A 471 6.12 35.47 3.58
CA SER A 471 6.48 34.37 2.67
C SER A 471 5.59 33.16 2.90
N GLY A 472 4.35 33.24 2.41
CA GLY A 472 3.33 32.22 2.57
C GLY A 472 3.72 30.88 1.92
N LYS A 473 4.16 29.93 2.75
CA LYS A 473 4.23 28.50 2.43
C LYS A 473 3.29 27.76 3.38
N VAL A 474 2.20 27.21 2.85
CA VAL A 474 1.38 26.25 3.59
C VAL A 474 2.20 24.97 3.65
N MET A 475 2.91 24.76 4.75
CA MET A 475 3.64 23.50 4.97
C MET A 475 2.60 22.47 5.43
N CYS A 476 2.42 21.37 4.70
CA CYS A 476 1.62 20.25 5.21
C CYS A 476 2.24 19.76 6.53
N GLY A 477 1.47 19.14 7.42
CA GLY A 477 1.98 18.71 8.73
C GLY A 477 2.28 19.79 9.75
N LYS A 478 2.19 21.08 9.40
CA LYS A 478 2.31 22.21 10.34
C LYS A 478 1.10 23.11 10.17
N GLU A 479 0.54 23.57 11.27
CA GLU A 479 -0.54 24.56 11.22
C GLU A 479 -0.43 25.49 12.43
N THR A 480 0.25 26.60 12.20
CA THR A 480 0.42 27.65 13.18
C THR A 480 -0.78 28.60 13.24
N ASP A 481 -1.62 28.63 12.22
CA ASP A 481 -2.87 29.39 12.24
C ASP A 481 -3.98 28.57 12.91
N ALA A 482 -4.37 29.01 14.11
CA ALA A 482 -5.44 28.37 14.87
C ALA A 482 -6.77 28.30 14.11
N SER A 483 -7.10 29.28 13.27
CA SER A 483 -8.34 29.30 12.50
C SER A 483 -8.34 28.23 11.40
N ARG A 484 -7.20 28.04 10.73
CA ARG A 484 -7.02 26.97 9.74
C ARG A 484 -7.01 25.60 10.39
N LEU A 485 -6.33 25.42 11.53
CA LEU A 485 -6.36 24.15 12.27
C LEU A 485 -7.79 23.81 12.69
N LYS A 486 -8.54 24.80 13.21
CA LYS A 486 -9.96 24.63 13.55
C LYS A 486 -10.76 24.18 12.33
N LYS A 487 -10.53 24.80 11.16
CA LYS A 487 -11.20 24.42 9.92
C LYS A 487 -10.89 22.98 9.51
N ARG A 488 -9.63 22.54 9.62
CA ARG A 488 -9.24 21.14 9.36
C ARG A 488 -9.97 20.16 10.29
N ILE A 489 -10.05 20.49 11.58
CA ILE A 489 -10.79 19.69 12.59
C ILE A 489 -12.27 19.61 12.23
N GLU A 490 -12.90 20.74 11.85
CA GLU A 490 -14.30 20.78 11.43
C GLU A 490 -14.54 19.91 10.20
N LEU A 491 -13.66 19.97 9.19
CA LEU A 491 -13.81 19.21 7.95
C LEU A 491 -13.61 17.71 8.14
N VAL A 492 -12.61 17.27 8.92
CA VAL A 492 -12.44 15.83 9.20
C VAL A 492 -13.57 15.31 10.08
N ALA A 493 -14.07 16.11 11.02
CA ALA A 493 -15.23 15.74 11.84
C ALA A 493 -16.52 15.69 11.02
N GLU A 494 -16.67 16.54 10.01
CA GLU A 494 -17.78 16.51 9.05
C GLU A 494 -17.70 15.26 8.18
N ALA A 495 -16.52 14.91 7.65
CA ALA A 495 -16.30 13.68 6.89
C ALA A 495 -16.62 12.46 7.76
N TYR A 496 -16.08 12.37 8.98
CA TYR A 496 -16.42 11.35 9.96
C TYR A 496 -17.93 11.29 10.25
N GLY A 497 -18.59 12.43 10.47
CA GLY A 497 -20.02 12.46 10.79
C GLY A 497 -20.93 12.06 9.61
N LYS A 498 -20.39 12.02 8.38
CA LYS A 498 -21.09 11.59 7.17
C LYS A 498 -20.75 10.17 6.73
N ILE A 499 -19.81 9.50 7.41
CA ILE A 499 -19.54 8.10 7.07
C ILE A 499 -20.81 7.31 7.33
N GLY A 500 -21.32 6.65 6.29
CA GLY A 500 -22.43 5.73 6.44
C GLY A 500 -21.97 4.46 7.13
N LYS A 501 -22.83 3.44 7.17
CA LYS A 501 -22.47 2.13 7.72
C LYS A 501 -21.66 1.32 6.71
N TRP A 502 -20.59 0.68 7.16
CA TRP A 502 -19.90 -0.38 6.42
C TRP A 502 -20.55 -1.72 6.73
N GLU A 503 -21.30 -2.23 5.76
CA GLU A 503 -21.94 -3.52 5.86
C GLU A 503 -21.01 -4.61 5.34
N ASN A 504 -21.04 -5.79 5.98
CA ASN A 504 -20.31 -6.94 5.51
C ASN A 504 -20.96 -7.43 4.20
N PRO A 505 -20.28 -7.29 3.04
CA PRO A 505 -20.86 -7.66 1.74
C PRO A 505 -21.04 -9.18 1.60
N LEU A 506 -20.52 -9.97 2.54
CA LEU A 506 -20.59 -11.42 2.55
C LEU A 506 -21.75 -11.97 3.39
N LYS A 507 -22.45 -11.11 4.16
CA LYS A 507 -23.42 -11.55 5.16
C LYS A 507 -24.59 -12.33 4.56
N ASP A 508 -25.15 -11.82 3.46
CA ASP A 508 -26.35 -12.35 2.81
C ASP A 508 -26.04 -13.35 1.67
N LEU A 509 -24.77 -13.75 1.53
CA LEU A 509 -24.43 -14.85 0.65
C LEU A 509 -24.86 -16.14 1.38
N ASP A 510 -26.05 -16.64 1.04
CA ASP A 510 -26.56 -17.94 1.50
C ASP A 510 -25.54 -19.02 1.16
N VAL A 511 -24.81 -19.40 2.19
CA VAL A 511 -24.05 -20.63 2.25
C VAL A 511 -24.76 -21.35 3.36
N ASP A 512 -25.38 -22.50 3.08
CA ASP A 512 -25.83 -23.45 4.11
C ASP A 512 -24.60 -23.83 4.95
N MET A 513 -24.24 -22.98 5.91
CA MET A 513 -23.17 -23.26 6.84
C MET A 513 -23.76 -24.20 7.89
N PRO A 514 -23.20 -25.40 8.11
CA PRO A 514 -23.56 -26.17 9.29
C PRO A 514 -23.29 -25.29 10.51
N ASP A 515 -24.21 -25.27 11.49
CA ASP A 515 -24.08 -24.51 12.73
C ASP A 515 -22.69 -24.80 13.33
N VAL A 516 -21.76 -23.87 13.14
CA VAL A 516 -20.46 -23.92 13.81
C VAL A 516 -20.78 -23.53 15.23
N GLU A 517 -20.79 -24.50 16.13
CA GLU A 517 -20.80 -24.21 17.56
C GLU A 517 -19.68 -23.20 17.81
N GLU A 518 -20.06 -21.97 18.17
CA GLU A 518 -19.11 -20.97 18.65
C GLU A 518 -18.37 -21.62 19.82
N ASP A 519 -17.12 -22.04 19.58
CA ASP A 519 -16.17 -22.33 20.65
C ASP A 519 -16.05 -21.03 21.45
N LYS A 520 -16.81 -20.94 22.54
CA LYS A 520 -16.82 -19.81 23.48
C LYS A 520 -15.49 -19.64 24.22
N ASP A 521 -14.50 -20.50 23.95
CA ASP A 521 -13.19 -20.53 24.61
C ASP A 521 -12.06 -19.86 23.81
N VAL A 522 -12.37 -19.09 22.76
CA VAL A 522 -11.41 -18.13 22.19
C VAL A 522 -11.88 -16.72 22.49
N THR A 523 -11.85 -16.34 23.76
CA THR A 523 -11.70 -14.93 24.11
C THR A 523 -10.37 -14.46 23.50
N PRO A 524 -10.35 -13.40 22.68
CA PRO A 524 -9.11 -12.66 22.47
C PRO A 524 -8.61 -12.28 23.85
N ASP A 525 -7.35 -12.54 24.18
CA ASP A 525 -6.73 -12.16 25.45
C ASP A 525 -7.22 -10.76 25.86
N ASP A 526 -8.14 -10.73 26.81
CA ASP A 526 -8.54 -9.51 27.49
C ASP A 526 -7.29 -9.07 28.23
N PRO A 527 -6.80 -7.84 28.06
CA PRO A 527 -5.73 -7.33 28.90
C PRO A 527 -6.29 -7.28 30.32
N GLU A 528 -5.95 -8.29 31.12
CA GLU A 528 -6.39 -8.43 32.51
C GLU A 528 -6.27 -7.10 33.25
N ASP A 529 -7.38 -6.74 33.89
CA ASP A 529 -7.50 -5.72 34.90
C ASP A 529 -6.39 -5.89 35.95
N VAL A 530 -5.39 -5.02 35.88
CA VAL A 530 -4.48 -4.81 37.01
C VAL A 530 -5.25 -4.00 38.05
N GLU A 531 -5.89 -4.72 38.97
CA GLU A 531 -6.35 -4.16 40.24
C GLU A 531 -5.14 -3.56 40.97
N MET A 532 -5.08 -2.23 41.03
CA MET A 532 -4.25 -1.52 41.99
C MET A 532 -4.92 -1.68 43.37
N GLU A 533 -4.51 -2.70 44.12
CA GLU A 533 -4.70 -2.72 45.56
C GLU A 533 -3.64 -1.84 46.25
N ASP A 534 -4.14 -1.02 47.17
CA ASP A 534 -3.40 -0.12 48.05
C ASP A 534 -2.32 -0.84 48.88
N ALA A 535 -1.08 -0.32 48.87
CA ALA A 535 -0.16 -0.42 50.01
C ALA A 535 0.99 0.62 49.94
N PHE A 536 0.92 1.60 50.85
CA PHE A 536 1.98 2.40 51.48
C PHE A 536 3.08 3.08 50.64
#